data_AF-A0AA39L1P5-F1
#
_entry.id   AF-A0AA39L1P5-F1
#
_cell.length_a   1.000
_cell.length_b   1.000
_cell.length_c   1.000
_cell.angle_alpha   90.00
_cell.angle_beta   90.00
_cell.angle_gamma   90.00
#
_symmetry.space_group_name_H-M   'P 1'
#
loop_
_entity.id
_entity.type
_entity.pdbx_description
1 polymer ?
#
loop_
_entity_poly.entity_id
_entity_poly.type
_entity_poly.pdbx_seq_one_letter_code
_entity_poly.pdbx_strand_id
1 'polypeptide(L)'
;MAYLSRCQIARKIPELSSNILEFMGSGSVSISRNNFMATSIRAYASIPALTKNIPRLSLQRVEQYSKKFSGSLIVSANQIRASSTSGDHVRLWQIERIVSAAFIVLLPACVLLNNAIVDVAFSILTVMHAHWGLEAIIIDYARPAVVGPILPKVLFASLYLLSIATLAGLMALVYNGPGVGGSIRKMWSIGKE
;
A
#
# COMPACT_ATOMS: atom_id res chain seq x y z
N MET A 1 12.79 12.54 -17.74
CA MET A 1 11.85 13.61 -18.14
C MET A 1 10.40 13.09 -18.15
N ALA A 2 9.86 12.66 -17.00
CA ALA A 2 8.48 12.13 -16.90
C ALA A 2 7.75 12.62 -15.64
N TYR A 3 8.07 13.84 -15.20
CA TYR A 3 7.58 14.44 -13.95
C TYR A 3 6.33 15.33 -14.11
N LEU A 4 5.71 15.39 -15.29
CA LEU A 4 4.64 16.37 -15.59
C LEU A 4 3.30 15.76 -16.04
N SER A 5 2.91 14.59 -15.53
CA SER A 5 1.60 13.99 -15.90
C SER A 5 0.68 13.65 -14.71
N ARG A 6 0.96 14.15 -13.51
CA ARG A 6 0.16 13.86 -12.30
C ARG A 6 -0.42 15.08 -11.59
N CYS A 7 -0.60 16.21 -12.30
CA CYS A 7 -1.21 17.43 -11.77
C CYS A 7 -2.64 17.70 -12.27
N GLN A 8 -3.42 16.67 -12.64
CA GLN A 8 -4.77 16.84 -13.21
C GLN A 8 -5.92 16.29 -12.33
N ILE A 9 -5.69 15.97 -11.05
CA ILE A 9 -6.76 15.51 -10.12
C ILE A 9 -7.10 16.62 -9.10
N ALA A 10 -7.07 17.86 -9.55
CA ALA A 10 -7.59 19.01 -8.80
C ALA A 10 -8.46 19.83 -9.74
N ARG A 11 -9.75 19.47 -9.79
CA ARG A 11 -10.93 20.29 -10.14
C ARG A 11 -12.07 19.40 -10.64
N LYS A 12 -12.99 18.99 -9.75
CA LYS A 12 -14.40 18.81 -10.14
C LYS A 12 -15.37 18.72 -8.94
N ILE A 13 -15.67 19.86 -8.36
CA ILE A 13 -16.97 20.22 -7.72
C ILE A 13 -17.11 21.71 -8.04
N PRO A 14 -18.24 22.26 -8.57
CA PRO A 14 -19.64 22.01 -8.18
C PRO A 14 -20.56 21.80 -9.43
N GLU A 15 -21.89 21.60 -9.44
CA GLU A 15 -23.05 22.16 -8.73
C GLU A 15 -24.36 21.41 -9.11
N LEU A 16 -25.50 21.77 -8.47
CA LEU A 16 -26.92 21.47 -8.76
C LEU A 16 -27.42 20.05 -8.43
N SER A 17 -28.17 19.75 -7.36
CA SER A 17 -29.31 20.46 -6.73
C SER A 17 -30.48 20.73 -7.68
N SER A 18 -31.23 19.69 -8.03
CA SER A 18 -32.70 19.71 -8.24
C SER A 18 -33.11 18.31 -8.68
N ASN A 19 -33.82 17.60 -7.81
CA ASN A 19 -34.75 16.48 -8.05
C ASN A 19 -35.01 15.79 -6.70
N ILE A 20 -35.47 16.63 -5.78
CA ILE A 20 -36.18 16.25 -4.57
C ILE A 20 -37.63 16.01 -5.00
N LEU A 21 -38.18 14.89 -4.57
CA LEU A 21 -39.58 14.70 -4.18
C LEU A 21 -40.64 15.40 -5.03
N GLU A 22 -41.06 14.72 -6.10
CA GLU A 22 -42.44 14.62 -6.60
C GLU A 22 -42.33 13.70 -7.81
N PHE A 23 -42.79 12.47 -7.78
CA PHE A 23 -44.19 12.22 -8.00
C PHE A 23 -44.52 10.80 -7.54
N MET A 24 -45.20 10.70 -6.41
CA MET A 24 -45.99 9.54 -6.03
C MET A 24 -46.95 9.21 -7.18
N GLY A 25 -46.86 8.00 -7.71
CA GLY A 25 -47.72 7.56 -8.80
C GLY A 25 -47.64 6.05 -9.01
N SER A 26 -48.31 5.32 -8.13
CA SER A 26 -49.02 4.06 -8.35
C SER A 26 -48.53 3.15 -9.51
N GLY A 27 -48.00 1.98 -9.18
CA GLY A 27 -47.69 0.95 -10.16
C GLY A 27 -47.15 -0.33 -9.52
N SER A 28 -48.06 -1.16 -9.02
CA SER A 28 -47.82 -2.50 -8.47
C SER A 28 -47.14 -3.40 -9.51
N VAL A 29 -45.92 -3.89 -9.23
CA VAL A 29 -45.30 -4.98 -10.00
C VAL A 29 -44.87 -6.08 -9.04
N SER A 30 -45.50 -7.23 -9.24
CA SER A 30 -45.42 -8.47 -8.49
C SER A 30 -44.01 -9.06 -8.45
N ILE A 31 -43.54 -9.32 -7.23
CA ILE A 31 -42.39 -10.16 -6.90
C ILE A 31 -42.69 -11.61 -7.31
N SER A 32 -42.00 -12.12 -8.34
CA SER A 32 -41.89 -13.55 -8.62
C SER A 32 -40.49 -14.02 -8.25
N ARG A 33 -40.35 -14.30 -6.95
CA ARG A 33 -39.32 -15.14 -6.35
C ARG A 33 -39.52 -16.55 -6.90
N ASN A 34 -38.58 -17.09 -7.69
CA ASN A 34 -38.32 -18.54 -7.83
C ASN A 34 -37.11 -18.82 -8.75
N ASN A 35 -36.06 -19.42 -8.16
CA ASN A 35 -35.21 -20.47 -8.75
C ASN A 35 -34.29 -20.13 -9.95
N PHE A 36 -33.18 -19.43 -9.70
CA PHE A 36 -32.04 -19.33 -10.64
C PHE A 36 -30.82 -20.17 -10.19
N MET A 37 -31.05 -21.35 -9.63
CA MET A 37 -29.97 -22.27 -9.19
C MET A 37 -30.28 -23.74 -9.56
N ALA A 38 -30.75 -23.99 -10.78
CA ALA A 38 -31.00 -25.36 -11.27
C ALA A 38 -30.87 -25.54 -12.79
N THR A 39 -30.02 -24.74 -13.47
CA THR A 39 -29.86 -24.84 -14.95
C THR A 39 -28.42 -25.09 -15.40
N SER A 40 -27.53 -25.54 -14.51
CA SER A 40 -26.12 -25.81 -14.84
C SER A 40 -25.70 -27.29 -14.78
N ILE A 41 -26.61 -28.24 -14.50
CA ILE A 41 -26.25 -29.66 -14.32
C ILE A 41 -26.81 -30.60 -15.42
N ARG A 42 -27.60 -30.10 -16.39
CA ARG A 42 -28.21 -30.94 -17.44
C ARG A 42 -27.64 -30.71 -18.85
N ALA A 43 -26.32 -30.65 -18.98
CA ALA A 43 -25.64 -30.59 -20.29
C ALA A 43 -24.48 -31.59 -20.43
N TYR A 44 -24.41 -32.62 -19.59
CA TYR A 44 -23.42 -33.71 -19.68
C TYR A 44 -24.11 -35.06 -19.83
N ALA A 45 -24.96 -35.23 -20.85
CA ALA A 45 -25.49 -36.53 -21.23
C ALA A 45 -26.07 -36.48 -22.65
N SER A 46 -25.20 -36.42 -23.67
CA SER A 46 -25.46 -36.94 -25.02
C SER A 46 -24.34 -36.54 -25.99
N ILE A 47 -23.27 -37.31 -26.01
CA ILE A 47 -22.45 -37.43 -27.23
C ILE A 47 -22.50 -38.91 -27.64
N PRO A 48 -23.51 -39.35 -28.40
CA PRO A 48 -23.40 -40.61 -29.12
C PRO A 48 -22.58 -40.36 -30.39
N ALA A 49 -21.49 -41.10 -30.52
CA ALA A 49 -20.87 -41.56 -31.76
C ALA A 49 -21.34 -40.88 -33.07
N LEU A 50 -20.67 -39.79 -33.45
CA LEU A 50 -20.64 -39.30 -34.85
C LEU A 50 -19.22 -38.89 -35.22
N THR A 51 -18.31 -39.84 -35.13
CA THR A 51 -16.91 -39.72 -35.57
C THR A 51 -16.71 -40.67 -36.75
N LYS A 52 -17.24 -40.31 -37.91
CA LYS A 52 -16.77 -40.79 -39.22
C LYS A 52 -16.97 -39.64 -40.22
N ASN A 53 -15.85 -39.13 -40.75
CA ASN A 53 -15.72 -38.16 -41.86
C ASN A 53 -15.89 -36.66 -41.53
N ILE A 54 -14.86 -36.06 -40.94
CA ILE A 54 -14.58 -34.63 -41.10
C ILE A 54 -13.18 -34.48 -41.71
N PRO A 55 -13.00 -33.78 -42.84
CA PRO A 55 -11.69 -33.61 -43.46
C PRO A 55 -10.73 -32.88 -42.52
N ARG A 56 -9.51 -33.42 -42.37
CA ARG A 56 -8.39 -32.91 -41.56
C ARG A 56 -7.78 -31.62 -42.13
N LEU A 57 -8.58 -30.60 -42.41
CA LEU A 57 -8.12 -29.33 -42.98
C LEU A 57 -8.39 -28.10 -42.09
N SER A 58 -8.91 -28.28 -40.87
CA SER A 58 -9.23 -27.17 -39.95
C SER A 58 -8.44 -27.17 -38.63
N LEU A 59 -7.74 -28.25 -38.26
CA LEU A 59 -7.01 -28.30 -36.99
C LEU A 59 -5.57 -27.74 -37.04
N GLN A 60 -5.04 -27.37 -38.20
CA GLN A 60 -3.76 -26.64 -38.26
C GLN A 60 -3.91 -25.15 -37.91
N ARG A 61 -5.12 -24.58 -38.03
CA ARG A 61 -5.36 -23.14 -37.80
C ARG A 61 -5.50 -22.76 -36.33
N VAL A 62 -5.87 -23.70 -35.47
CA VAL A 62 -6.00 -23.46 -34.02
C VAL A 62 -4.65 -23.59 -33.31
N GLU A 63 -3.77 -24.49 -33.74
CA GLU A 63 -2.44 -24.63 -33.14
C GLU A 63 -1.50 -23.44 -33.46
N GLN A 64 -1.70 -22.75 -34.58
CA GLN A 64 -0.88 -21.59 -34.95
C GLN A 64 -1.23 -20.30 -34.20
N TYR A 65 -2.41 -20.21 -33.58
CA TYR A 65 -2.79 -19.04 -32.77
C TYR A 65 -2.34 -19.17 -31.29
N SER A 66 -2.17 -20.40 -30.80
CA SER A 66 -1.66 -20.67 -29.45
C SER A 66 -0.20 -20.22 -29.28
N LYS A 67 0.65 -20.40 -30.29
CA LYS A 67 2.09 -20.09 -30.21
C LYS A 67 2.44 -18.61 -30.34
N LYS A 68 1.47 -17.74 -30.67
CA LYS A 68 1.66 -16.27 -30.70
C LYS A 68 1.05 -15.56 -29.49
N PHE A 69 0.45 -16.29 -28.56
CA PHE A 69 -0.02 -15.76 -27.27
C PHE A 69 0.79 -16.33 -26.09
N SER A 70 2.11 -16.46 -26.26
CA SER A 70 3.04 -16.81 -25.17
C SER A 70 3.99 -15.68 -24.80
N GLY A 71 3.83 -14.49 -25.40
CA GLY A 71 4.73 -13.34 -25.21
C GLY A 71 4.20 -12.19 -24.35
N SER A 72 3.01 -12.29 -23.75
CA SER A 72 2.39 -11.15 -23.05
C SER A 72 1.67 -11.48 -21.75
N LEU A 73 2.06 -12.56 -21.06
CA LEU A 73 1.59 -12.85 -19.69
C LEU A 73 2.70 -12.82 -18.63
N ILE A 74 3.89 -12.31 -18.94
CA ILE A 74 4.84 -11.86 -17.91
C ILE A 74 4.61 -10.38 -17.65
N VAL A 75 3.35 -10.01 -17.41
CA VAL A 75 3.02 -8.72 -16.78
C VAL A 75 3.07 -8.96 -15.28
N SER A 76 4.18 -8.52 -14.68
CA SER A 76 4.22 -8.06 -13.29
C SER A 76 4.02 -9.11 -12.19
N ALA A 77 4.87 -10.13 -12.15
CA ALA A 77 5.16 -10.87 -10.90
C ALA A 77 5.85 -9.99 -9.81
N ASN A 78 6.09 -8.71 -10.09
CA ASN A 78 6.65 -7.73 -9.15
C ASN A 78 5.59 -6.92 -8.38
N GLN A 79 4.31 -7.27 -8.52
CA GLN A 79 3.21 -6.62 -7.82
C GLN A 79 2.39 -7.58 -6.96
N ILE A 80 2.92 -8.77 -6.64
CA ILE A 80 2.61 -9.37 -5.35
C ILE A 80 3.51 -8.64 -4.35
N ARG A 81 3.20 -7.36 -4.11
CA ARG A 81 3.45 -6.79 -2.79
C ARG A 81 2.85 -7.83 -1.86
N ALA A 82 3.62 -8.32 -0.90
CA ALA A 82 3.06 -9.06 0.22
C ALA A 82 2.10 -8.10 0.94
N SER A 83 0.90 -7.89 0.39
CA SER A 83 -0.28 -7.40 1.07
C SER A 83 -0.82 -8.58 1.88
N SER A 84 0.05 -9.16 2.70
CA SER A 84 -0.31 -10.17 3.69
C SER A 84 -0.72 -9.43 4.96
N THR A 85 -1.85 -8.73 4.86
CA THR A 85 -2.81 -8.42 5.92
C THR A 85 -3.88 -7.54 5.27
N SER A 86 -5.12 -7.98 5.35
CA SER A 86 -6.31 -7.28 4.88
C SER A 86 -6.54 -5.97 5.66
N GLY A 87 -5.70 -4.97 5.45
CA GLY A 87 -5.74 -3.67 6.10
C GLY A 87 -5.71 -2.53 5.07
N ASP A 88 -6.34 -1.41 5.40
CA ASP A 88 -6.43 -0.22 4.54
C ASP A 88 -5.05 0.39 4.23
N HIS A 89 -4.33 -0.14 3.23
CA HIS A 89 -3.00 0.35 2.83
C HIS A 89 -2.99 1.82 2.42
N VAL A 90 -4.11 2.32 1.91
CA VAL A 90 -4.28 3.74 1.57
C VAL A 90 -4.22 4.61 2.83
N ARG A 91 -4.84 4.17 3.94
CA ARG A 91 -4.80 4.90 5.20
C ARG A 91 -3.42 4.90 5.82
N LEU A 92 -2.72 3.77 5.80
CA LEU A 92 -1.33 3.71 6.27
C LEU A 92 -0.45 4.69 5.49
N TRP A 93 -0.55 4.68 4.16
CA TRP A 93 0.18 5.62 3.31
C TRP A 93 -0.18 7.09 3.62
N GLN A 94 -1.46 7.41 3.84
CA GLN A 94 -1.88 8.76 4.24
C GLN A 94 -1.25 9.17 5.57
N ILE A 95 -1.25 8.28 6.57
CA ILE A 95 -0.66 8.53 7.89
C ILE A 95 0.84 8.78 7.75
N GLU A 96 1.56 7.99 6.95
CA GLU A 96 2.98 8.23 6.68
C GLU A 96 3.22 9.65 6.13
N ARG A 97 2.38 10.09 5.17
CA ARG A 97 2.51 11.45 4.60
C ARG A 97 2.23 12.53 5.64
N ILE A 98 1.25 12.33 6.51
CA ILE A 98 0.93 13.25 7.60
C ILE A 98 2.10 13.33 8.58
N VAL A 99 2.68 12.20 8.97
CA VAL A 99 3.87 12.16 9.84
C VAL A 99 5.06 12.86 9.18
N SER A 100 5.30 12.64 7.89
CA SER A 100 6.33 13.36 7.14
C SER A 100 6.09 14.87 7.10
N ALA A 101 4.85 15.30 6.88
CA ALA A 101 4.49 16.71 6.86
C ALA A 101 4.64 17.37 8.25
N ALA A 102 4.36 16.63 9.33
CA ALA A 102 4.51 17.12 10.70
C ALA A 102 5.96 17.53 11.04
N PHE A 103 6.96 16.87 10.46
CA PHE A 103 8.37 17.24 10.67
C PHE A 103 8.74 18.64 10.19
N ILE A 104 8.04 19.17 9.19
CA ILE A 104 8.29 20.53 8.68
C ILE A 104 8.12 21.56 9.79
N VAL A 105 7.14 21.34 10.68
CA VAL A 105 6.88 22.21 11.84
C VAL A 105 7.69 21.76 13.06
N LEU A 106 7.79 20.46 13.30
CA LEU A 106 8.47 19.94 14.48
C LEU A 106 9.98 20.17 14.49
N LEU A 107 10.66 20.13 13.34
CA LEU A 107 12.11 20.39 13.26
C LEU A 107 12.49 21.79 13.77
N PRO A 108 11.93 22.90 13.24
CA PRO A 108 12.23 24.21 13.78
C PRO A 108 11.67 24.39 15.20
N ALA A 109 10.52 23.80 15.53
CA ALA A 109 9.95 23.88 16.87
C ALA A 109 10.85 23.23 17.93
N CYS A 110 11.43 22.05 17.65
CA CYS A 110 12.33 21.32 18.54
C CYS A 110 13.58 22.14 18.88
N VAL A 111 14.13 22.86 17.90
CA VAL A 111 15.27 23.74 18.16
C VAL A 111 14.83 24.97 18.92
N LEU A 112 13.80 25.70 18.47
CA LEU A 112 13.41 26.99 19.06
C LEU A 112 12.79 26.85 20.45
N LEU A 113 11.88 25.90 20.62
CA LEU A 113 11.12 25.66 21.83
C LEU A 113 11.77 24.48 22.57
N ASN A 114 12.56 24.78 23.60
CA ASN A 114 13.12 23.76 24.50
C ASN A 114 12.04 23.26 25.45
N ASN A 115 11.03 22.55 24.93
CA ASN A 115 9.93 22.00 25.70
C ASN A 115 9.96 20.47 25.61
N ALA A 116 9.89 19.81 26.77
CA ALA A 116 9.94 18.35 26.86
C ALA A 116 8.84 17.65 26.05
N ILE A 117 7.64 18.23 25.95
CA ILE A 117 6.53 17.64 25.18
C ILE A 117 6.86 17.64 23.69
N VAL A 118 7.43 18.73 23.18
CA VAL A 118 7.85 18.86 21.78
C VAL A 118 8.97 17.86 21.47
N ASP A 119 9.93 17.70 22.38
CA ASP A 119 11.01 16.73 22.24
C ASP A 119 10.52 15.27 22.29
N VAL A 120 9.56 14.93 23.15
CA VAL A 120 8.92 13.60 23.17
C VAL A 120 8.17 13.35 21.86
N ALA A 121 7.35 14.30 21.41
CA ALA A 121 6.60 14.17 20.17
C ALA A 121 7.55 13.99 18.97
N PHE A 122 8.60 14.82 18.89
CA PHE A 122 9.63 14.72 17.87
C PHE A 122 10.32 13.34 17.89
N SER A 123 10.66 12.83 19.07
CA SER A 123 11.31 11.53 19.24
C SER A 123 10.43 10.37 18.77
N ILE A 124 9.16 10.34 19.19
CA ILE A 124 8.22 9.28 18.80
C ILE A 124 7.99 9.30 17.28
N LEU A 125 7.72 10.48 16.72
CA LEU A 125 7.48 10.61 15.28
C LEU A 125 8.74 10.21 14.48
N THR A 126 9.93 10.58 14.94
CA THR A 126 11.20 10.22 14.29
C THR A 126 11.36 8.72 14.19
N VAL A 127 11.12 7.99 15.29
CA VAL A 127 11.21 6.53 15.28
C VAL A 127 10.13 5.90 14.42
N MET A 128 8.88 6.35 14.49
CA MET A 128 7.80 5.81 13.64
C MET A 128 8.09 6.01 12.15
N HIS A 129 8.51 7.22 11.76
CA HIS A 129 8.85 7.54 10.37
C HIS A 129 10.03 6.70 9.86
N ALA A 130 11.08 6.56 10.68
CA ALA A 130 12.22 5.73 10.34
C ALA A 130 11.85 4.25 10.25
N HIS A 131 11.00 3.74 11.16
CA HIS A 131 10.56 2.35 11.15
C HIS A 131 9.83 2.00 9.85
N TRP A 132 8.81 2.76 9.46
CA TRP A 132 8.08 2.53 8.21
C TRP A 132 8.95 2.73 6.97
N GLY A 133 9.84 3.73 6.99
CA GLY A 133 10.78 3.97 5.89
C GLY A 133 11.76 2.81 5.68
N LEU A 134 12.36 2.32 6.76
CA LEU A 134 13.30 1.19 6.72
C LEU A 134 12.59 -0.13 6.37
N GLU A 135 11.36 -0.33 6.84
CA GLU A 135 10.55 -1.49 6.47
C GLU A 135 10.37 -1.57 4.94
N ALA A 136 10.03 -0.45 4.30
CA ALA A 136 9.92 -0.38 2.84
C ALA A 136 11.26 -0.67 2.13
N ILE A 137 12.37 -0.15 2.66
CA ILE A 137 13.72 -0.41 2.11
C ILE A 137 14.06 -1.91 2.21
N ILE A 138 13.77 -2.55 3.34
CA ILE A 138 14.01 -3.99 3.52
C ILE A 138 13.18 -4.79 2.51
N ILE A 139 11.91 -4.43 2.30
CA ILE A 139 11.04 -5.11 1.33
C ILE A 139 11.56 -4.95 -0.10
N ASP A 140 12.06 -3.77 -0.46
CA ASP A 140 12.51 -3.47 -1.82
C ASP A 140 13.84 -4.17 -2.15
N TYR A 141 14.78 -4.23 -1.19
CA TYR A 141 16.15 -4.73 -1.44
C TYR A 141 16.44 -6.12 -0.89
N ALA A 142 15.85 -6.53 0.23
CA ALA A 142 16.07 -7.86 0.82
C ALA A 142 15.13 -8.90 0.20
N ARG A 143 15.17 -9.02 -1.14
CA ARG A 143 14.35 -10.00 -1.85
C ARG A 143 14.87 -11.43 -1.61
N PRO A 144 14.04 -12.39 -1.16
CA PRO A 144 14.48 -13.77 -0.90
C PRO A 144 15.17 -14.45 -2.09
N ALA A 145 14.82 -14.05 -3.32
CA ALA A 145 15.42 -14.57 -4.55
C ALA A 145 16.90 -14.17 -4.74
N VAL A 146 17.36 -13.07 -4.13
CA VAL A 146 18.73 -12.56 -4.29
C VAL A 146 19.57 -12.86 -3.05
N VAL A 147 19.01 -12.63 -1.86
CA VAL A 147 19.75 -12.69 -0.59
C VAL A 147 19.50 -13.96 0.22
N GLY A 148 18.65 -14.85 -0.29
CA GLY A 148 18.23 -16.06 0.40
C GLY A 148 17.06 -15.82 1.39
N PRO A 149 16.42 -16.91 1.87
CA PRO A 149 15.18 -16.84 2.64
C PRO A 149 15.35 -16.44 4.11
N ILE A 150 16.59 -16.42 4.62
CA ILE A 150 16.89 -16.19 6.05
C ILE A 150 17.14 -14.70 6.32
N LEU A 151 17.87 -14.01 5.42
CA LEU A 151 18.29 -12.63 5.64
C LEU A 151 17.12 -11.65 5.87
N PRO A 152 16.00 -11.71 5.13
CA PRO A 152 14.90 -10.78 5.33
C PRO A 152 14.29 -10.89 6.74
N LYS A 153 14.22 -12.10 7.30
CA LYS A 153 13.71 -12.34 8.65
C LYS A 153 14.61 -11.71 9.72
N VAL A 154 15.93 -11.85 9.56
CA VAL A 154 16.91 -11.24 10.45
C VAL A 154 16.84 -9.71 10.36
N LEU A 155 16.69 -9.16 9.15
CA LEU A 155 16.57 -7.72 8.94
C LEU A 155 15.32 -7.15 9.63
N PHE A 156 14.15 -7.78 9.48
CA PHE A 156 12.95 -7.34 10.22
C PHE A 156 13.13 -7.44 11.74
N ALA A 157 13.74 -8.53 12.25
CA ALA A 157 14.04 -8.64 13.67
C ALA A 157 14.97 -7.52 14.16
N SER A 158 16.02 -7.22 13.40
CA SER A 158 16.94 -6.14 13.71
C SER A 158 16.28 -4.76 13.61
N LEU A 159 15.33 -4.56 12.70
CA LEU A 159 14.56 -3.32 12.56
C LEU A 159 13.72 -3.05 13.82
N TYR A 160 13.02 -4.06 14.35
CA TYR A 160 12.26 -3.92 15.59
C TYR A 160 13.18 -3.60 16.78
N LEU A 161 14.30 -4.32 16.90
CA LEU A 161 15.28 -4.07 17.95
C LEU A 161 15.83 -2.65 17.86
N LEU A 162 16.25 -2.22 16.67
CA LEU A 162 16.75 -0.87 16.42
C LEU A 162 15.71 0.19 16.79
N SER A 163 14.44 -0.05 16.45
CA SER A 163 13.36 0.91 16.72
C SER A 163 13.09 1.05 18.22
N ILE A 164 13.04 -0.07 18.96
CA ILE A 164 12.87 -0.07 20.41
C ILE A 164 14.08 0.58 21.09
N ALA A 165 15.30 0.20 20.72
CA ALA A 165 16.52 0.75 21.28
C ALA A 165 16.63 2.26 21.03
N THR A 166 16.31 2.71 19.81
CA THR A 166 16.33 4.15 19.46
C THR A 166 15.26 4.92 20.23
N LEU A 167 14.04 4.39 20.33
CA LEU A 167 12.97 5.05 21.08
C LEU A 167 13.32 5.13 22.56
N ALA A 168 13.82 4.05 23.15
CA ALA A 168 14.25 4.02 24.54
C ALA A 168 15.40 5.01 24.81
N GLY A 169 16.38 5.08 23.91
CA GLY A 169 17.49 6.03 24.00
C GLY A 169 17.03 7.49 23.92
N LEU A 170 16.14 7.80 22.98
CA LEU A 170 15.57 9.14 22.84
C LEU A 170 14.69 9.52 24.04
N MET A 171 13.85 8.60 24.53
CA MET A 171 13.07 8.84 25.75
C MET A 171 13.97 9.05 26.96
N ALA A 172 15.03 8.24 27.12
CA ALA A 172 15.99 8.42 28.20
C ALA A 172 16.69 9.79 28.14
N LEU A 173 16.96 10.31 26.94
CA LEU A 173 17.55 11.64 26.73
C LEU A 173 16.59 12.78 27.09
N VAL A 174 15.28 12.59 26.88
CA VAL A 174 14.26 13.57 27.26
C VAL A 174 13.96 13.54 28.75
N TYR A 175 13.96 12.36 29.39
CA TYR A 175 13.66 12.23 30.83
C TYR A 175 14.85 12.56 31.73
N ASN A 176 16.06 12.11 31.38
CA ASN A 176 17.25 12.27 32.23
C ASN A 176 18.23 13.34 31.73
N GLY A 177 18.03 13.82 30.50
CA GLY A 177 18.96 14.71 29.82
C GLY A 177 18.33 16.07 29.44
N PRO A 178 19.05 16.86 28.62
CA PRO A 178 18.59 18.17 28.16
C PRO A 178 17.54 18.09 27.03
N GLY A 179 17.02 16.90 26.72
CA GLY A 179 16.15 16.69 25.56
C GLY A 179 16.88 16.65 24.22
N VAL A 180 16.14 16.39 23.15
CA VAL A 180 16.70 16.25 21.80
C VAL A 180 17.15 17.63 21.28
N GLY A 181 16.29 18.65 21.35
CA GLY A 181 16.63 20.01 20.95
C GLY A 181 17.80 20.60 21.74
N GLY A 182 17.81 20.38 23.06
CA GLY A 182 18.90 20.83 23.93
C GLY A 182 20.23 20.13 23.64
N SER A 183 20.21 18.85 23.30
CA SER A 183 21.41 18.10 22.90
C SER A 183 22.01 18.63 21.59
N ILE A 184 21.16 18.96 20.61
CA ILE A 184 21.59 19.55 19.33
C ILE A 184 22.24 20.93 19.56
N ARG A 185 21.65 21.76 20.44
CA ARG A 185 22.21 23.07 20.78
C ARG A 185 23.59 22.98 21.46
N LYS A 186 23.74 22.03 22.39
CA LYS A 186 25.03 21.74 23.02
C LYS A 186 26.06 21.26 22.01
N MET A 187 25.67 20.36 21.11
CA MET A 187 26.52 19.89 20.02
C MET A 187 27.02 21.04 19.13
N TRP A 188 26.15 22.00 18.80
CA TRP A 188 26.53 23.17 18.00
C TRP A 188 27.46 24.14 18.75
N SER A 189 27.41 24.13 20.09
CA SER A 189 28.20 25.05 20.91
C SER A 189 29.63 24.56 21.16
N ILE A 190 29.92 23.28 20.91
CA ILE A 190 31.26 22.69 20.99
C ILE A 190 32.14 23.35 19.92
N GLY A 191 33.15 24.11 20.35
CA GLY A 191 34.06 24.84 19.47
C GLY A 191 33.82 26.36 19.41
N LYS A 192 33.01 26.91 20.32
CA LYS A 192 32.94 28.36 20.59
C LYS A 192 33.83 28.81 21.75
N GLU A 193 34.63 27.90 22.30
CA GLU A 193 35.71 28.19 23.25
C GLU A 193 37.06 28.43 22.56
#